data_AF-A0A1G8BGY2-F1
#
_entry.id   AF-A0A1G8BGY2-F1
#
_cell.length_a   1.000
_cell.length_b   1.000
_cell.length_c   1.000
_cell.angle_alpha   90.00
_cell.angle_beta   90.00
_cell.angle_gamma   90.00
#
_symmetry.space_group_name_H-M   'P 1'
#
loop_
_entity.id
_entity.type
_entity.pdbx_description
1 polymer ?
#
loop_
_entity_poly.entity_id
_entity_poly.type
_entity_poly.pdbx_seq_one_letter_code
_entity_poly.pdbx_strand_id
1 'polypeptide(L)'
;MNHSDTMSLALHQAIADLLNTEPVYVLARGLQRLESKYRGRDHAAVDRWARTCRSGDLRQLHRMLTAEDDEGNWLRANTVFETVLTSHERDTIVSRTRQRH
;
A
#
# COMPACT_ATOMS: atom_id res chain seq x y z
N MET A 1 1.77 -1.84 -18.11
CA MET A 1 1.74 -1.08 -16.86
C MET A 1 2.10 0.36 -17.17
N ASN A 2 1.27 1.34 -16.76
CA ASN A 2 1.56 2.76 -17.05
C ASN A 2 2.52 3.35 -15.99
N HIS A 3 3.05 4.55 -16.22
CA HIS A 3 4.03 5.17 -15.30
C HIS A 3 3.48 5.37 -13.86
N SER A 4 2.19 5.71 -13.73
CA SER A 4 1.52 5.86 -12.44
C SER A 4 1.44 4.53 -11.69
N ASP A 5 1.14 3.45 -12.40
CA ASP A 5 1.06 2.10 -11.84
C ASP A 5 2.44 1.63 -11.35
N THR A 6 3.50 1.88 -12.13
CA THR A 6 4.88 1.55 -11.74
C THR A 6 5.31 2.32 -10.49
N MET A 7 5.01 3.62 -10.41
CA MET A 7 5.28 4.43 -9.22
C MET A 7 4.49 3.91 -8.01
N SER A 8 3.21 3.60 -8.21
CA SER A 8 2.33 3.05 -7.17
C SER A 8 2.87 1.72 -6.64
N LEU A 9 3.28 0.81 -7.53
CA LEU A 9 3.88 -0.48 -7.17
C LEU A 9 5.17 -0.27 -6.36
N ALA A 10 6.08 0.61 -6.80
CA ALA A 10 7.33 0.88 -6.10
C ALA A 10 7.11 1.42 -4.68
N LEU A 11 6.14 2.31 -4.49
CA LEU A 11 5.76 2.80 -3.16
C LEU A 11 5.22 1.67 -2.27
N HIS A 12 4.42 0.76 -2.82
CA HIS A 12 3.86 -0.35 -2.04
C HIS A 12 4.88 -1.46 -1.76
N GLN A 13 5.87 -1.66 -2.64
CA GLN A 13 7.02 -2.52 -2.36
C GLN A 13 7.81 -1.99 -1.15
N ALA A 14 8.07 -0.68 -1.07
CA ALA A 14 8.73 -0.10 0.10
C ALA A 14 7.90 -0.26 1.40
N ILE A 15 6.56 -0.18 1.30
CA ILE A 15 5.67 -0.48 2.44
C ILE A 15 5.74 -1.96 2.83
N ALA A 16 5.85 -2.86 1.86
CA ALA A 16 6.01 -4.29 2.10
C ALA A 16 7.37 -4.63 2.74
N ASP A 17 8.43 -3.94 2.35
CA ASP A 17 9.74 -4.04 3.01
C ASP A 17 9.64 -3.60 4.48
N LEU A 18 8.98 -2.46 4.74
CA LEU A 18 8.75 -1.99 6.10
C LEU A 18 7.80 -2.91 6.89
N LEU A 19 6.84 -3.57 6.24
CA LEU A 19 5.97 -4.56 6.89
C LEU A 19 6.78 -5.74 7.42
N ASN A 20 7.86 -6.13 6.75
CA ASN A 20 8.73 -7.23 7.18
C ASN A 20 9.57 -6.86 8.41
N THR A 21 9.93 -5.59 8.60
CA THR A 21 10.78 -5.13 9.71
C THR A 21 9.98 -4.54 10.86
N GLU A 22 8.90 -3.82 10.57
CA GLU A 22 8.06 -3.08 11.52
C GLU A 22 6.55 -3.38 11.32
N PRO A 23 6.11 -4.64 11.47
CA PRO A 23 4.74 -5.03 11.13
C PRO A 23 3.67 -4.31 11.95
N VAL A 24 3.95 -4.08 13.24
CA VAL A 24 3.01 -3.40 14.15
C VAL A 24 2.77 -1.94 13.72
N TYR A 25 3.83 -1.24 13.30
CA TYR A 25 3.72 0.14 12.82
C TYR A 25 2.86 0.22 11.56
N VAL A 26 3.16 -0.63 10.56
CA VAL A 26 2.43 -0.65 9.28
C VAL A 26 0.95 -0.99 9.49
N LEU A 27 0.66 -2.01 10.30
CA LEU A 27 -0.72 -2.40 10.62
C LEU A 27 -1.47 -1.28 11.36
N ALA A 28 -0.87 -0.68 12.38
CA ALA A 28 -1.49 0.40 13.14
C ALA A 28 -1.83 1.60 12.24
N ARG A 29 -0.90 2.00 11.36
CA ARG A 29 -1.12 3.08 10.39
C ARG A 29 -2.23 2.74 9.40
N GLY A 30 -2.24 1.52 8.85
CA GLY A 30 -3.29 1.08 7.93
C GLY A 30 -4.67 1.07 8.58
N LEU A 31 -4.78 0.54 9.80
CA LEU A 31 -6.03 0.49 10.56
C LEU A 31 -6.56 1.89 10.91
N GLN A 32 -5.69 2.82 11.31
CA GLN A 32 -6.04 4.22 11.60
C GLN A 32 -6.69 4.94 10.40
N ARG A 33 -6.35 4.54 9.17
CA ARG A 33 -6.85 5.18 7.94
C ARG A 33 -8.16 4.61 7.43
N LEU A 34 -8.60 3.46 7.92
CA LEU A 34 -9.81 2.78 7.43
C LEU A 34 -11.03 3.68 7.39
N GLU A 35 -11.34 4.37 8.50
CA GLU A 35 -12.52 5.24 8.60
C GLU A 35 -12.50 6.38 7.57
N SER A 36 -11.32 6.94 7.32
CA SER A 36 -11.16 8.01 6.32
C SER A 36 -11.36 7.51 4.89
N LYS A 37 -11.03 6.24 4.62
CA LYS A 37 -11.12 5.62 3.29
C LYS A 37 -12.53 5.18 2.93
N TYR A 38 -13.34 4.76 3.90
CA TYR A 38 -14.76 4.43 3.66
C TYR A 38 -15.61 5.62 3.20
N ARG A 39 -15.14 6.87 3.35
CA ARG A 39 -15.93 8.06 2.98
C ARG A 39 -15.82 8.47 1.50
N GLY A 40 -15.03 7.78 0.68
CA GLY A 40 -14.81 8.23 -0.71
C GLY A 40 -14.09 7.27 -1.64
N ARG A 41 -14.14 5.96 -1.38
CA ARG A 41 -13.46 4.93 -2.19
C ARG A 41 -14.35 3.71 -2.42
N ASP A 42 -13.88 2.81 -3.27
CA ASP A 42 -14.51 1.51 -3.47
C ASP A 42 -14.47 0.73 -2.14
N HIS A 43 -15.64 0.53 -1.54
CA HIS A 43 -15.78 -0.11 -0.24
C HIS A 43 -15.24 -1.55 -0.26
N ALA A 44 -15.33 -2.26 -1.39
CA ALA A 44 -14.84 -3.64 -1.47
C ALA A 44 -13.31 -3.73 -1.34
N ALA A 45 -12.58 -2.76 -1.90
CA ALA A 45 -11.13 -2.70 -1.75
C ALA A 45 -10.73 -2.37 -0.31
N VAL A 46 -11.40 -1.39 0.29
CA VAL A 46 -11.16 -0.96 1.68
C VAL A 46 -11.50 -2.07 2.66
N ASP A 47 -12.61 -2.79 2.45
CA ASP A 47 -13.01 -3.95 3.25
C ASP A 47 -11.97 -5.06 3.20
N ARG A 48 -11.37 -5.30 2.03
CA ARG A 48 -10.33 -6.31 1.88
C ARG A 48 -9.05 -5.92 2.61
N TRP A 49 -8.62 -4.67 2.51
CA TRP A 49 -7.53 -4.16 3.35
C TRP A 49 -7.84 -4.28 4.83
N ALA A 50 -9.05 -3.88 5.25
CA ALA A 50 -9.47 -3.96 6.64
C ALA A 50 -9.45 -5.40 7.17
N ARG A 51 -9.95 -6.35 6.39
CA ARG A 51 -10.00 -7.77 6.75
C ARG A 51 -8.59 -8.34 6.93
N THR A 52 -7.70 -8.10 5.98
CA THR A 52 -6.32 -8.61 6.03
C THR A 52 -5.51 -7.95 7.15
N CYS A 53 -5.68 -6.65 7.39
CA CYS A 53 -5.02 -5.97 8.51
C CYS A 53 -5.50 -6.52 9.87
N ARG A 54 -6.81 -6.77 10.02
CA ARG A 54 -7.39 -7.29 11.27
C ARG A 54 -7.04 -8.76 11.52
N SER A 55 -6.87 -9.56 10.47
CA SER A 55 -6.45 -10.96 10.63
C SER A 55 -4.99 -11.09 11.05
N GLY A 56 -4.18 -10.05 10.85
CA GLY A 56 -2.73 -10.10 11.10
C GLY A 56 -1.97 -11.01 10.14
N ASP A 57 -2.58 -11.39 9.00
CA ASP A 57 -1.91 -12.22 7.99
C ASP A 57 -0.91 -11.38 7.20
N LEU A 58 0.30 -11.26 7.74
CA LEU A 58 1.40 -10.47 7.15
C LEU A 58 1.80 -11.00 5.77
N ARG A 59 1.70 -12.31 5.53
CA ARG A 59 2.03 -12.91 4.21
C ARG A 59 1.00 -12.50 3.17
N GLN A 60 -0.28 -12.56 3.51
CA GLN A 60 -1.33 -12.09 2.62
C GLN A 60 -1.21 -10.58 2.38
N LEU A 61 -0.91 -9.80 3.42
CA LEU A 61 -0.76 -8.37 3.29
C LEU A 61 0.42 -7.99 2.39
N HIS A 62 1.57 -8.66 2.56
CA HIS A 62 2.72 -8.50 1.67
C HIS A 62 2.34 -8.83 0.22
N ARG A 63 1.67 -9.97 -0.03
CA ARG A 63 1.21 -10.34 -1.38
C ARG A 63 0.31 -9.27 -2.01
N MET A 64 -0.65 -8.73 -1.24
CA MET A 64 -1.55 -7.69 -1.73
C MET A 64 -0.82 -6.38 -2.05
N LEU A 65 0.17 -5.99 -1.24
CA LEU A 65 0.97 -4.78 -1.48
C LEU A 65 1.76 -4.88 -2.79
N THR A 66 2.32 -6.06 -3.08
CA THR A 66 3.26 -6.28 -4.19
C THR A 66 2.63 -6.92 -5.44
N ALA A 67 1.33 -7.18 -5.47
CA ALA A 67 0.66 -7.84 -6.61
C ALA A 67 0.72 -6.99 -7.90
N GLU A 68 1.25 -7.52 -8.99
CA GLU A 68 1.43 -6.76 -10.24
C GLU A 68 0.24 -6.86 -11.21
N ASP A 69 -0.77 -7.64 -10.85
CA ASP A 69 -1.99 -7.85 -11.62
C ASP A 69 -3.02 -6.72 -11.44
N ASP A 70 -4.12 -6.81 -12.19
CA ASP A 70 -5.21 -5.82 -12.16
C ASP A 70 -5.84 -5.69 -10.78
N GLU A 71 -5.92 -6.80 -10.04
CA GLU A 71 -6.41 -6.82 -8.66
C GLU A 71 -5.46 -6.03 -7.73
N GLY A 72 -4.16 -6.22 -7.87
CA GLY A 72 -3.15 -5.45 -7.16
C GLY A 72 -3.21 -3.95 -7.48
N ASN A 73 -3.39 -3.61 -8.77
CA ASN A 73 -3.56 -2.22 -9.19
C ASN A 73 -4.82 -1.58 -8.55
N TRP A 74 -5.95 -2.29 -8.58
CA TRP A 74 -7.20 -1.85 -7.96
C TRP A 74 -7.06 -1.69 -6.43
N LEU A 75 -6.39 -2.63 -5.76
CA LEU A 75 -6.13 -2.55 -4.32
C LEU A 75 -5.23 -1.36 -3.96
N ARG A 76 -4.15 -1.12 -4.71
CA ARG A 76 -3.24 0.01 -4.49
C ARG A 76 -3.92 1.36 -4.72
N ALA A 77 -4.79 1.47 -5.71
CA ALA A 77 -5.56 2.69 -5.97
C ALA A 77 -6.46 3.08 -4.77
N ASN A 78 -6.84 2.10 -3.95
CA ASN A 78 -7.67 2.27 -2.76
C ASN A 78 -6.90 2.00 -1.46
N THR A 79 -5.58 2.19 -1.47
CA THR A 79 -4.71 1.88 -0.33
C THR A 79 -5.07 2.64 0.94
N VAL A 80 -4.89 1.95 2.07
CA VAL A 80 -5.02 2.49 3.43
C VAL A 80 -3.66 2.90 4.03
N PHE A 81 -2.57 2.72 3.28
CA PHE A 81 -1.20 2.87 3.77
C PHE A 81 -0.53 4.18 3.34
N GLU A 82 -1.31 5.18 2.92
CA GLU A 82 -0.79 6.44 2.36
C GLU A 82 0.10 7.25 3.32
N THR A 83 0.00 6.96 4.63
CA THR A 83 0.79 7.63 5.68
C THR A 83 1.79 6.71 6.38
N VAL A 84 2.08 5.55 5.79
CA VAL A 84 3.14 4.66 6.29
C VAL A 84 4.50 5.28 5.99
N LEU A 85 4.71 5.68 4.73
CA LEU A 85 5.92 6.36 4.28
C LEU A 85 5.84 7.86 4.56
N THR A 86 6.97 8.44 4.96
CA THR A 86 7.16 9.89 5.04
C THR A 86 7.19 10.53 3.64
N SER A 87 6.99 11.85 3.57
CA SER A 87 7.11 12.59 2.30
C SER A 87 8.49 12.42 1.67
N HIS A 88 9.55 12.43 2.49
CA HIS A 88 10.92 12.27 2.02
C HIS A 88 11.19 10.88 1.41
N GLU A 89 10.71 9.81 2.05
CA GLU A 89 10.84 8.45 1.53
C GLU A 89 10.08 8.30 0.21
N ARG A 90 8.85 8.82 0.15
CA ARG A 90 8.05 8.83 -1.08
C ARG A 90 8.78 9.54 -2.21
N ASP A 91 9.26 10.76 -1.98
CA ASP A 91 9.95 11.56 -3.00
C ASP A 91 11.23 10.89 -3.49
N THR A 92 11.95 10.22 -2.57
CA THR A 92 13.15 9.43 -2.91
C THR A 92 12.80 8.25 -3.82
N ILE A 93 11.75 7.50 -3.49
CA ILE A 93 11.28 6.36 -4.31
C ILE A 93 10.84 6.86 -5.69
N VAL A 94 10.00 7.90 -5.73
CA VAL A 94 9.51 8.50 -6.97
C VAL A 94 10.66 8.97 -7.86
N SER A 95 11.66 9.63 -7.29
CA SER A 95 12.84 10.11 -8.04
C SER A 95 13.65 8.96 -8.61
N ARG A 96 13.87 7.88 -7.84
CA ARG A 96 14.57 6.68 -8.30
C ARG A 96 13.82 5.95 -9.41
N THR A 97 12.50 5.83 -9.29
CA THR A 97 11.66 5.18 -10.32
C THR A 97 11.67 5.97 -11.62
N ARG A 98 11.69 7.31 -11.56
CA ARG A 98 11.78 8.17 -12.75
C ARG A 98 13.11 8.07 -13.50
N GLN A 99 14.22 7.83 -12.81
CA GLN A 99 15.54 7.71 -13.44
C GLN A 99 15.76 6.36 -14.17
N ARG A 100 14.90 5.37 -13.92
CA ARG A 100 15.00 4.03 -14.53
C ARG A 100 14.18 3.88 -15.82
N HIS A 101 13.50 4.94 -16.24
CA HIS A 101 12.69 5.03 -17.46
C HIS A 101 13.19 6.17 -18.35
#